data_AF-A0A6H5KWS9-F1
#
_entry.id   AF-A0A6H5KWS9-F1
#
_cell.length_a   1.000
_cell.length_b   1.000
_cell.length_c   1.000
_cell.angle_alpha   90.00
_cell.angle_beta   90.00
_cell.angle_gamma   90.00
#
_symmetry.space_group_name_H-M   'P 1'
#
loop_
_entity.id
_entity.type
_entity.pdbx_description
1 polymer ?
#
loop_
_entity_poly.entity_id
_entity_poly.type
_entity_poly.pdbx_seq_one_letter_code
_entity_poly.pdbx_strand_id
1 'polypeptide(L)'
;MKVRLQTGCTCGVTFVVGYAPTETVRTTAGGDVNAKDSFWTALDAAIREVHSRDHLVVLMDANARTGRRRDGCCDAKIMGAYGRDIMNNNGERLLGLASDNQLSLTNTYFRTPKGGVQHTFQSSTKGKEKYRLDFILMRQTGRRFVRNVSVKRVDFKDSDHNIVLTTVRLPPRVASNRRVRGNSGSRRIRIDLERLRKDKHLRDAFQNRASSRPPPTALRRPTGETAAELTATVMSAAAETAPLARCARGQRGWYTSEAQHEISDASKEIKAAQQQLRGASKNSACEATLKAMLKAARKKRSIARWRALEKFFEGYVRQLEKKSREGDQAGFYRHLKMIDVEGNRSFTSQNIKGKDGKVLRDPTFIRQRRAR
;
A
#
# COMPACT_ATOMS: atom_id res chain seq x y z
N MET A 1 -1.76 -25.70 -3.20
CA MET A 1 -1.58 -24.59 -4.17
C MET A 1 -0.34 -23.77 -3.77
N LYS A 2 0.51 -23.36 -4.72
CA LYS A 2 1.70 -22.53 -4.46
C LYS A 2 1.64 -21.27 -5.33
N VAL A 3 1.78 -20.09 -4.72
CA VAL A 3 1.76 -18.79 -5.41
C VAL A 3 2.97 -17.97 -4.98
N ARG A 4 3.80 -17.55 -5.92
CA ARG A 4 4.92 -16.66 -5.68
C ARG A 4 4.59 -15.26 -6.17
N LEU A 5 4.53 -14.29 -5.26
CA LEU A 5 4.45 -12.88 -5.59
C LEU A 5 5.87 -12.35 -5.84
N GLN A 6 6.14 -11.99 -7.08
CA GLN A 6 7.34 -11.24 -7.41
C GLN A 6 7.20 -9.84 -6.83
N THR A 7 8.18 -9.49 -6.00
CA THR A 7 8.40 -8.10 -5.66
C THR A 7 9.44 -7.53 -6.63
N GLY A 8 9.48 -6.23 -6.86
CA GLY A 8 10.44 -5.60 -7.79
C GLY A 8 11.91 -5.66 -7.32
N CYS A 9 12.27 -6.66 -6.52
CA CYS A 9 13.53 -6.87 -5.83
C CYS A 9 13.93 -8.35 -5.95
N THR A 10 15.16 -8.71 -5.56
CA THR A 10 15.71 -10.08 -5.67
C THR A 10 15.07 -11.11 -4.70
N CYS A 11 14.01 -10.75 -3.97
CA CYS A 11 13.34 -11.63 -3.01
C CYS A 11 11.81 -11.53 -3.13
N GLY A 12 11.14 -12.65 -3.34
CA GLY A 12 9.68 -12.73 -3.46
C GLY A 12 8.99 -13.06 -2.12
N VAL A 13 7.66 -13.04 -2.16
CA VAL A 13 6.82 -13.63 -1.09
C VAL A 13 6.11 -14.83 -1.68
N THR A 14 6.32 -16.01 -1.08
CA THR A 14 5.74 -17.27 -1.57
C THR A 14 4.72 -17.77 -0.57
N PHE A 15 3.51 -18.00 -1.07
CA PHE A 15 2.39 -18.56 -0.34
C PHE A 15 2.23 -20.02 -0.72
N VAL A 16 2.18 -20.90 0.27
CA VAL A 16 1.81 -22.31 0.11
C VAL A 16 0.49 -22.50 0.84
N VAL A 17 -0.53 -22.98 0.13
CA VAL A 17 -1.86 -23.23 0.68
C VAL A 17 -2.13 -24.73 0.68
N GLY A 18 -2.50 -25.26 1.85
CA GLY A 18 -2.79 -26.69 2.04
C GLY A 18 -4.10 -26.91 2.81
N TYR A 19 -4.74 -28.04 2.51
CA TYR A 19 -5.90 -28.56 3.23
C TYR A 19 -5.60 -30.00 3.60
N ALA A 20 -5.31 -30.25 4.88
CA ALA A 20 -4.88 -31.56 5.35
C ALA A 20 -6.08 -32.51 5.51
N PRO A 21 -5.91 -33.82 5.28
CA PRO A 21 -6.96 -34.80 5.55
C PRO A 21 -7.42 -34.78 7.02
N THR A 22 -8.70 -35.03 7.25
CA THR A 22 -9.27 -35.15 8.60
C THR A 22 -8.74 -36.39 9.33
N GLU A 23 -8.91 -36.41 10.65
CA GLU A 23 -8.43 -37.55 11.45
C GLU A 23 -9.16 -38.87 11.15
N THR A 24 -10.39 -38.79 10.63
CA THR A 24 -11.24 -39.95 10.33
C THR A 24 -10.84 -40.72 9.09
N VAL A 25 -9.98 -40.16 8.23
CA VAL A 25 -9.40 -40.88 7.10
C VAL A 25 -8.47 -41.97 7.64
N ARG A 26 -8.95 -43.22 7.63
CA ARG A 26 -8.15 -44.41 7.94
C ARG A 26 -7.47 -44.91 6.68
N THR A 27 -6.26 -45.43 6.84
CA THR A 27 -5.60 -46.32 5.88
C THR A 27 -6.60 -47.39 5.46
N THR A 28 -6.91 -47.46 4.16
CA THR A 28 -7.65 -48.59 3.61
C THR A 28 -6.84 -49.86 3.91
N ALA A 29 -7.54 -50.94 4.28
CA ALA A 29 -6.96 -52.22 4.72
C ALA A 29 -6.18 -52.98 3.62
N GLY A 30 -5.67 -52.30 2.60
CA GLY A 30 -5.06 -52.85 1.40
C GLY A 30 -3.71 -52.23 1.04
N GLY A 31 -2.90 -51.84 2.03
CA GLY A 31 -1.45 -51.64 1.86
C GLY A 31 -0.97 -50.49 0.97
N ASP A 32 -1.85 -49.69 0.38
CA ASP A 32 -1.46 -48.58 -0.50
C ASP A 32 -1.42 -47.25 0.27
N VAL A 33 -0.47 -46.39 -0.10
CA VAL A 33 0.09 -45.29 0.70
C VAL A 33 -0.95 -44.50 1.52
N ASN A 34 -0.72 -44.39 2.83
CA ASN A 34 -1.56 -43.61 3.75
C ASN A 34 -1.76 -42.18 3.21
N ALA A 35 -2.99 -41.82 2.85
CA ALA A 35 -3.32 -40.53 2.25
C ALA A 35 -2.83 -39.33 3.09
N LYS A 36 -2.73 -39.48 4.42
CA LYS A 36 -2.10 -38.49 5.29
C LYS A 36 -0.61 -38.36 4.99
N ASP A 37 0.14 -39.47 4.94
CA ASP A 37 1.57 -39.47 4.65
C ASP A 37 1.86 -38.83 3.29
N SER A 38 1.12 -39.22 2.24
CA SER A 38 1.24 -38.60 0.91
C SER A 38 1.04 -37.09 0.93
N PHE A 39 0.02 -36.59 1.66
CA PHE A 39 -0.22 -35.16 1.79
C PHE A 39 0.94 -34.44 2.49
N TRP A 40 1.39 -34.95 3.64
CA TRP A 40 2.44 -34.30 4.43
C TRP A 40 3.79 -34.31 3.70
N THR A 41 4.12 -35.40 3.00
CA THR A 41 5.31 -35.49 2.14
C THR A 41 5.24 -34.51 0.96
N ALA A 42 4.08 -34.40 0.30
CA ALA A 42 3.90 -33.44 -0.79
C ALA A 42 4.01 -31.97 -0.32
N LEU A 43 3.46 -31.67 0.87
CA LEU A 43 3.56 -30.34 1.48
C LEU A 43 5.01 -30.00 1.83
N ASP A 44 5.73 -30.96 2.41
CA ASP A 44 7.16 -30.83 2.74
C ASP A 44 8.01 -30.55 1.49
N ALA A 45 7.82 -31.31 0.42
CA ALA A 45 8.47 -31.07 -0.87
C ALA A 45 8.17 -29.67 -1.42
N ALA A 46 6.90 -29.25 -1.39
CA ALA A 46 6.49 -27.93 -1.86
C ALA A 46 7.12 -26.79 -1.04
N ILE A 47 7.33 -26.98 0.26
CA ILE A 47 7.99 -26.01 1.15
C ILE A 47 9.50 -25.93 0.85
N ARG A 48 10.15 -27.08 0.62
CA ARG A 48 11.59 -27.13 0.33
C ARG A 48 11.96 -26.55 -1.03
N GLU A 49 11.07 -26.64 -2.01
CA GLU A 49 11.25 -26.02 -3.32
C GLU A 49 11.23 -24.48 -3.26
N VAL A 50 10.69 -23.89 -2.19
CA VAL A 50 10.65 -22.43 -2.05
C VAL A 50 12.04 -21.86 -1.81
N HIS A 51 12.47 -21.00 -2.73
CA HIS A 51 13.76 -20.33 -2.68
C HIS A 51 14.09 -19.75 -1.30
N SER A 52 15.28 -20.01 -0.78
CA SER A 52 15.69 -19.68 0.60
C SER A 52 15.61 -18.18 0.93
N ARG A 53 15.80 -17.32 -0.07
CA ARG A 53 15.69 -15.85 0.08
C ARG A 53 14.25 -15.32 0.07
N ASP A 54 13.28 -16.12 -0.35
CA ASP A 54 11.88 -15.69 -0.38
C ASP A 54 11.24 -15.76 1.00
N HIS A 55 10.30 -14.85 1.25
CA HIS A 55 9.46 -14.90 2.43
C HIS A 55 8.38 -15.96 2.24
N LEU A 56 8.54 -17.11 2.90
CA LEU A 56 7.57 -18.19 2.91
C LEU A 56 6.46 -17.93 3.94
N VAL A 57 5.21 -18.02 3.48
CA VAL A 57 4.00 -18.07 4.30
C VAL A 57 3.21 -19.30 3.91
N VAL A 58 3.04 -20.24 4.84
CA VAL A 58 2.16 -21.41 4.66
C VAL A 58 0.84 -21.09 5.33
N LEU A 59 -0.25 -21.18 4.57
CA LEU A 59 -1.62 -20.99 5.03
C LEU A 59 -2.31 -22.35 4.93
N MET A 60 -2.78 -22.90 6.04
CA MET A 60 -3.40 -24.22 5.96
C MET A 60 -4.51 -24.41 6.97
N ASP A 61 -5.54 -25.10 6.54
CA ASP A 61 -6.35 -25.91 7.44
C ASP A 61 -5.60 -27.23 7.63
N ALA A 62 -5.02 -27.40 8.81
CA ALA A 62 -4.18 -28.55 9.10
C ALA A 62 -4.98 -29.72 9.69
N ASN A 63 -6.26 -29.52 10.04
CA ASN A 63 -7.01 -30.48 10.85
C ASN A 63 -6.19 -30.98 12.07
N ALA A 64 -5.31 -30.11 12.57
CA ALA A 64 -4.27 -30.43 13.54
C ALA A 64 -4.56 -29.73 14.86
N ARG A 65 -4.34 -30.44 15.96
CA ARG A 65 -4.38 -29.90 17.31
C ARG A 65 -3.00 -30.10 17.88
N THR A 66 -2.27 -29.01 18.06
CA THR A 66 -0.83 -29.07 18.40
C THR A 66 -0.55 -29.14 19.89
N GLY A 67 -1.59 -29.05 20.74
CA GLY A 67 -1.37 -28.99 22.18
C GLY A 67 -0.81 -27.66 22.68
N ARG A 68 -0.44 -27.65 23.96
CA ARG A 68 0.33 -26.58 24.60
C ARG A 68 1.82 -26.86 24.44
N ARG A 69 2.61 -25.78 24.35
CA ARG A 69 4.07 -25.88 24.35
C ARG A 69 4.54 -26.62 25.61
N ARG A 70 5.43 -27.59 25.43
CA ARG A 70 6.12 -28.27 26.53
C ARG A 70 7.40 -27.50 26.84
N ASP A 71 7.54 -27.00 28.07
CA ASP A 71 8.76 -26.28 28.47
C ASP A 71 9.96 -27.25 28.50
N GLY A 72 11.12 -26.78 28.05
CA GLY A 72 12.34 -27.60 27.96
C GLY A 72 12.51 -28.42 26.68
N CYS A 73 11.54 -28.40 25.76
CA CYS A 73 11.62 -29.12 24.47
C CYS A 73 12.04 -28.19 23.31
N CYS A 74 12.59 -28.77 22.23
CA CYS A 74 13.02 -28.04 21.01
C CYS A 74 11.88 -27.26 20.33
N ASP A 75 10.63 -27.56 20.67
CA ASP A 75 9.40 -26.91 20.22
C ASP A 75 9.31 -25.41 20.53
N ALA A 76 10.12 -24.87 21.45
CA ALA A 76 10.05 -23.45 21.80
C ALA A 76 10.33 -22.49 20.62
N LYS A 77 11.04 -22.95 19.59
CA LYS A 77 11.28 -22.19 18.34
C LYS A 77 10.16 -22.35 17.31
N ILE A 78 9.35 -23.40 17.45
CA ILE A 78 8.27 -23.78 16.54
C ILE A 78 6.93 -23.21 17.03
N MET A 79 6.69 -23.31 18.33
CA MET A 79 5.45 -22.92 18.98
C MET A 79 5.68 -21.83 20.04
N GLY A 80 4.76 -20.87 20.10
CA GLY A 80 4.71 -19.85 21.14
C GLY A 80 3.98 -20.31 22.41
N ALA A 81 3.90 -19.42 23.39
CA ALA A 81 3.32 -19.73 24.71
C ALA A 81 1.78 -19.93 24.70
N TYR A 82 1.10 -19.66 23.58
CA TYR A 82 -0.37 -19.69 23.46
C TYR A 82 -0.87 -20.84 22.57
N GLY A 83 -0.13 -21.96 22.52
CA GLY A 83 -0.66 -23.25 22.07
C GLY A 83 -1.85 -23.71 22.91
N ARG A 84 -2.73 -24.52 22.34
CA ARG A 84 -3.98 -25.00 22.96
C ARG A 84 -4.42 -26.34 22.36
N ASP A 85 -5.56 -26.83 22.86
CA ASP A 85 -6.19 -28.10 22.49
C ASP A 85 -5.35 -29.32 22.95
N ILE A 86 -5.83 -30.54 22.68
CA ILE A 86 -5.13 -31.80 22.99
C ILE A 86 -4.46 -32.29 21.71
N MET A 87 -3.19 -32.72 21.81
CA MET A 87 -2.41 -33.19 20.66
C MET A 87 -3.15 -34.31 19.91
N ASN A 88 -3.20 -34.23 18.58
CA ASN A 88 -3.63 -35.33 17.71
C ASN A 88 -2.53 -35.71 16.70
N ASN A 89 -2.77 -36.75 15.90
CA ASN A 89 -1.79 -37.26 14.93
C ASN A 89 -1.38 -36.21 13.90
N ASN A 90 -2.34 -35.45 13.36
CA ASN A 90 -2.06 -34.30 12.48
C ASN A 90 -1.26 -33.20 13.21
N GLY A 91 -1.46 -33.02 14.52
CA GLY A 91 -0.68 -32.13 15.38
C GLY A 91 0.80 -32.49 15.45
N GLU A 92 1.11 -33.76 15.67
CA GLU A 92 2.49 -34.27 15.69
C GLU A 92 3.16 -34.09 14.34
N ARG A 93 2.46 -34.42 13.25
CA ARG A 93 2.93 -34.26 11.87
C ARG A 93 3.21 -32.80 11.51
N LEU A 94 2.32 -31.89 11.92
CA LEU A 94 2.51 -30.46 11.72
C LEU A 94 3.75 -29.93 12.46
N LEU A 95 4.00 -30.41 13.68
CA LEU A 95 5.18 -30.03 14.45
C LEU A 95 6.47 -30.62 13.86
N GLY A 96 6.45 -31.87 13.42
CA GLY A 96 7.57 -32.49 12.69
C GLY A 96 7.92 -31.70 11.43
N LEU A 97 6.94 -31.46 10.56
CA LEU A 97 7.10 -30.63 9.35
C LEU A 97 7.69 -29.26 9.68
N ALA A 98 7.19 -28.60 10.72
CA ALA A 98 7.65 -27.28 11.13
C ALA A 98 9.05 -27.30 11.72
N SER A 99 9.43 -28.37 12.43
CA SER A 99 10.79 -28.59 12.92
C SER A 99 11.78 -28.73 11.75
N ASP A 100 11.49 -29.64 10.84
CA ASP A 100 12.36 -30.00 9.72
C ASP A 100 12.60 -28.82 8.78
N ASN A 101 11.59 -27.97 8.59
CA ASN A 101 11.66 -26.82 7.69
C ASN A 101 11.95 -25.49 8.41
N GLN A 102 12.26 -25.52 9.71
CA GLN A 102 12.52 -24.33 10.53
C GLN A 102 11.39 -23.29 10.44
N LEU A 103 10.14 -23.76 10.54
CA LEU A 103 8.94 -22.94 10.54
C LEU A 103 8.49 -22.65 11.98
N SER A 104 7.72 -21.58 12.12
CA SER A 104 7.05 -21.18 13.36
C SER A 104 5.55 -21.10 13.11
N LEU A 105 4.76 -21.69 14.01
CA LEU A 105 3.30 -21.61 14.02
C LEU A 105 2.90 -20.25 14.60
N THR A 106 2.81 -19.22 13.75
CA THR A 106 2.69 -17.82 14.17
C THR A 106 1.47 -17.56 15.06
N ASN A 107 0.38 -18.30 14.84
CA ASN A 107 -0.88 -18.25 15.62
C ASN A 107 -0.69 -18.56 17.11
N THR A 108 0.38 -19.26 17.49
CA THR A 108 0.65 -19.69 18.88
C THR A 108 1.51 -18.70 19.66
N TYR A 109 2.04 -17.65 19.01
CA TYR A 109 2.90 -16.64 19.65
C TYR A 109 2.15 -15.44 20.22
N PHE A 110 0.94 -15.17 19.72
CA PHE A 110 0.17 -14.00 20.10
C PHE A 110 -0.95 -14.37 21.06
N ARG A 111 -1.06 -13.61 22.15
CA ARG A 111 -2.19 -13.72 23.07
C ARG A 111 -3.44 -13.14 22.42
N THR A 112 -4.54 -13.90 22.41
CA THR A 112 -5.83 -13.33 22.07
C THR A 112 -6.30 -12.39 23.18
N PRO A 113 -6.73 -11.14 22.88
CA PRO A 113 -7.29 -10.23 23.87
C PRO A 113 -8.52 -10.82 24.58
N LYS A 114 -8.83 -10.32 25.78
CA LYS A 114 -10.06 -10.68 26.50
C LYS A 114 -11.28 -10.40 25.62
N GLY A 115 -12.20 -11.36 25.53
CA GLY A 115 -13.38 -11.28 24.65
C GLY A 115 -13.13 -11.56 23.16
N GLY A 116 -11.88 -11.81 22.75
CA GLY A 116 -11.55 -12.19 21.38
C GLY A 116 -11.81 -13.67 21.07
N VAL A 117 -12.02 -13.98 19.79
CA VAL A 117 -12.22 -15.36 19.31
C VAL A 117 -10.88 -16.09 19.23
N GLN A 118 -10.83 -17.31 19.77
CA GLN A 118 -9.60 -18.10 19.89
C GLN A 118 -9.59 -19.39 19.06
N HIS A 119 -10.76 -19.81 18.57
CA HIS A 119 -10.98 -21.02 17.80
C HIS A 119 -11.22 -20.66 16.34
N THR A 120 -10.66 -21.46 15.44
CA THR A 120 -10.81 -21.27 14.00
C THR A 120 -11.91 -22.16 13.45
N PHE A 121 -12.23 -23.25 14.12
CA PHE A 121 -13.35 -24.13 13.79
C PHE A 121 -14.36 -24.17 14.94
N GLN A 122 -15.65 -24.17 14.61
CA GLN A 122 -16.72 -24.43 15.55
C GLN A 122 -17.70 -25.46 14.99
N SER A 123 -17.84 -26.59 15.67
CA SER A 123 -18.77 -27.64 15.26
C SER A 123 -20.23 -27.14 15.25
N SER A 124 -20.96 -27.51 14.19
CA SER A 124 -22.38 -27.26 14.01
C SER A 124 -23.28 -28.24 14.77
N THR A 125 -22.74 -29.35 15.28
CA THR A 125 -23.49 -30.37 16.02
C THR A 125 -23.59 -30.10 17.53
N LYS A 126 -24.51 -30.84 18.19
CA LYS A 126 -24.80 -30.75 19.64
C LYS A 126 -23.53 -31.03 20.46
N GLY A 127 -22.87 -29.96 20.87
CA GLY A 127 -21.60 -30.00 21.61
C GLY A 127 -20.80 -28.70 21.51
N LYS A 128 -21.02 -27.91 20.44
CA LYS A 128 -20.32 -26.62 20.19
C LYS A 128 -18.81 -26.72 20.45
N GLU A 129 -18.20 -27.84 20.03
CA GLU A 129 -16.77 -28.03 20.13
C GLU A 129 -16.04 -26.97 19.30
N LYS A 130 -14.93 -26.47 19.85
CA LYS A 130 -14.20 -25.32 19.31
C LYS A 130 -12.72 -25.63 19.29
N TYR A 131 -12.15 -25.71 18.11
CA TYR A 131 -10.74 -26.06 17.91
C TYR A 131 -10.01 -24.99 17.12
N ARG A 132 -8.68 -24.99 17.23
CA ARG A 132 -7.80 -24.24 16.33
C ARG A 132 -7.18 -25.21 15.34
N LEU A 133 -7.76 -25.30 14.14
CA LEU A 133 -7.33 -26.20 13.07
C LEU A 133 -6.58 -25.45 11.97
N ASP A 134 -6.79 -24.15 11.85
CA ASP A 134 -6.18 -23.28 10.85
C ASP A 134 -4.89 -22.63 11.37
N PHE A 135 -3.79 -22.84 10.65
CA PHE A 135 -2.47 -22.36 11.02
C PHE A 135 -1.85 -21.53 9.91
N ILE A 136 -1.13 -20.48 10.35
CA ILE A 136 -0.22 -19.71 9.52
C ILE A 136 1.19 -20.00 9.98
N LEU A 137 1.98 -20.63 9.11
CA LEU A 137 3.37 -20.93 9.37
C LEU A 137 4.26 -19.99 8.58
N MET A 138 5.36 -19.57 9.19
CA MET A 138 6.39 -18.75 8.54
C MET A 138 7.76 -19.25 8.95
N ARG A 139 8.79 -19.05 8.12
CA ARG A 139 10.18 -19.33 8.51
C ARG A 139 10.51 -18.62 9.82
N GLN A 140 11.26 -19.29 10.70
CA GLN A 140 11.70 -18.73 11.99
C GLN A 140 12.44 -17.39 11.80
N THR A 141 13.24 -17.24 10.74
CA THR A 141 13.92 -15.99 10.36
C THR A 141 12.97 -14.84 9.99
N GLY A 142 11.78 -15.18 9.49
CA GLY A 142 10.71 -14.27 9.10
C GLY A 142 9.74 -13.93 10.24
N ARG A 143 9.74 -14.69 11.34
CA ARG A 143 8.85 -14.51 12.49
C ARG A 143 8.86 -13.08 13.05
N ARG A 144 10.03 -12.44 13.10
CA ARG A 144 10.21 -11.04 13.57
C ARG A 144 9.42 -10.00 12.77
N PHE A 145 8.97 -10.33 11.57
CA PHE A 145 8.16 -9.45 10.73
C PHE A 145 6.67 -9.56 11.03
N VAL A 146 6.24 -10.60 11.74
CA VAL A 146 4.85 -10.79 12.15
C VAL A 146 4.54 -9.83 13.29
N ARG A 147 3.51 -9.00 13.11
CA ARG A 147 3.08 -8.00 14.09
C ARG A 147 1.94 -8.49 14.95
N ASN A 148 1.03 -9.23 14.35
CA ASN A 148 -0.13 -9.77 15.04
C ASN A 148 -0.70 -10.95 14.26
N VAL A 149 -1.26 -11.91 14.98
CA VAL A 149 -2.14 -12.95 14.43
C VAL A 149 -3.40 -12.96 15.27
N SER A 150 -4.55 -12.81 14.61
CA SER A 150 -5.85 -12.77 15.29
C SER A 150 -6.89 -13.54 14.51
N VAL A 151 -7.81 -14.19 15.21
CA VAL A 151 -8.96 -14.83 14.61
C VAL A 151 -10.13 -13.85 14.61
N LYS A 152 -10.80 -13.71 13.48
CA LYS A 152 -11.98 -12.86 13.30
C LYS A 152 -13.17 -13.74 13.00
N ARG A 153 -14.21 -13.60 13.82
CA ARG A 153 -15.50 -14.19 13.53
C ARG A 153 -16.07 -13.47 12.32
N VAL A 154 -16.42 -14.23 11.30
CA VAL A 154 -17.16 -13.73 10.17
C VAL A 154 -18.44 -14.54 10.09
N ASP A 155 -19.57 -13.85 9.98
CA ASP A 155 -20.89 -14.47 10.00
C ASP A 155 -21.24 -14.98 8.60
N PHE A 156 -20.40 -15.87 8.07
CA PHE A 156 -20.74 -16.60 6.86
C PHE A 156 -21.69 -17.73 7.25
N LYS A 157 -22.90 -17.74 6.67
CA LYS A 157 -23.86 -18.84 6.88
C LYS A 157 -23.33 -20.19 6.38
N ASP A 158 -22.32 -20.17 5.52
CA ASP A 158 -21.88 -21.33 4.74
C ASP A 158 -20.53 -21.91 5.24
N SER A 159 -20.00 -21.44 6.38
CA SER A 159 -18.76 -22.00 6.94
C SER A 159 -18.77 -22.05 8.47
N ASP A 160 -18.33 -23.19 8.99
CA ASP A 160 -18.00 -23.44 10.39
C ASP A 160 -16.59 -22.95 10.79
N HIS A 161 -15.85 -22.35 9.84
CA HIS A 161 -14.53 -21.75 10.09
C HIS A 161 -14.57 -20.22 10.23
N ASN A 162 -13.83 -19.72 11.21
CA ASN A 162 -13.51 -18.31 11.40
C ASN A 162 -12.22 -17.94 10.65
N ILE A 163 -12.11 -16.69 10.19
CA ILE A 163 -10.93 -16.23 9.45
C ILE A 163 -9.75 -16.04 10.39
N VAL A 164 -8.59 -16.59 10.02
CA VAL A 164 -7.30 -16.26 10.62
C VAL A 164 -6.65 -15.11 9.87
N LEU A 165 -6.39 -14.00 10.55
CA LEU A 165 -5.74 -12.82 10.00
C LEU A 165 -4.33 -12.67 10.58
N THR A 166 -3.33 -12.56 9.70
CA THR A 166 -1.95 -12.20 10.07
C THR A 166 -1.59 -10.82 9.52
N THR A 167 -0.93 -9.99 10.33
CA THR A 167 -0.34 -8.73 9.88
C THR A 167 1.18 -8.90 9.84
N VAL A 168 1.76 -8.85 8.64
CA VAL A 168 3.20 -8.98 8.43
C VAL A 168 3.79 -7.69 7.88
N ARG A 169 4.84 -7.17 8.52
CA ARG A 169 5.58 -6.01 8.06
C ARG A 169 6.82 -6.47 7.28
N LEU A 170 6.69 -6.53 5.96
CA LEU A 170 7.80 -6.89 5.08
C LEU A 170 8.89 -5.81 5.09
N PRO A 171 10.18 -6.19 4.99
CA PRO A 171 11.26 -5.22 4.95
C PRO A 171 11.26 -4.42 3.63
N PRO A 172 11.79 -3.18 3.61
CA PRO A 172 11.79 -2.31 2.43
C PRO A 172 12.50 -2.88 1.20
N ARG A 173 13.41 -3.84 1.40
CA ARG A 173 14.12 -4.56 0.34
C ARG A 173 13.25 -5.60 -0.38
N VAL A 174 12.13 -6.00 0.23
CA VAL A 174 11.14 -6.93 -0.34
C VAL A 174 10.03 -6.12 -0.98
N ALA A 175 9.49 -5.11 -0.31
CA ALA A 175 8.53 -4.21 -0.93
C ALA A 175 9.11 -2.81 -0.96
N SER A 176 9.83 -2.50 -2.05
CA SER A 176 10.19 -1.12 -2.33
C SER A 176 8.89 -0.32 -2.45
N ASN A 177 8.60 0.56 -1.49
CA ASN A 177 7.50 1.53 -1.56
C ASN A 177 7.63 2.50 -2.74
N ARG A 178 8.64 2.33 -3.59
CA ARG A 178 8.71 2.95 -4.90
C ARG A 178 7.51 2.42 -5.67
N ARG A 179 6.47 3.27 -5.78
CA ARG A 179 5.40 3.07 -6.76
C ARG A 179 6.06 2.51 -8.01
N VAL A 180 5.62 1.33 -8.46
CA VAL A 180 5.92 0.87 -9.81
C VAL A 180 5.43 2.03 -10.66
N ARG A 181 6.37 2.90 -11.06
CA ARG A 181 6.14 3.80 -12.18
C ARG A 181 5.99 2.77 -13.27
N GLY A 182 4.74 2.41 -13.57
CA GLY A 182 4.44 1.64 -14.74
C GLY A 182 5.26 2.27 -15.85
N ASN A 183 5.82 1.43 -16.70
CA ASN A 183 6.57 1.86 -17.86
C ASN A 183 5.62 2.53 -18.88
N SER A 184 4.73 3.43 -18.42
CA SER A 184 4.15 4.48 -19.24
C SER A 184 5.27 5.46 -19.56
N GLY A 185 6.12 5.04 -20.49
CA GLY A 185 6.93 5.93 -21.32
C GLY A 185 6.10 7.01 -22.01
N SER A 186 4.77 6.89 -22.01
CA SER A 186 3.87 8.03 -22.18
C SER A 186 3.90 8.92 -20.93
N ARG A 187 4.89 9.84 -20.88
CA ARG A 187 4.68 11.11 -20.17
C ARG A 187 3.32 11.61 -20.65
N ARG A 188 2.32 11.69 -19.75
CA ARG A 188 1.06 12.37 -20.09
C ARG A 188 1.45 13.75 -20.61
N ILE A 189 1.36 13.92 -21.92
CA ILE A 189 1.61 15.18 -22.59
C ILE A 189 0.54 16.12 -22.04
N ARG A 190 0.95 17.03 -21.15
CA ARG A 190 0.08 18.10 -20.71
C ARG A 190 0.22 19.19 -21.75
N ILE A 191 -0.86 19.42 -22.49
CA ILE A 191 -0.96 20.51 -23.43
C ILE A 191 -1.32 21.77 -22.66
N ASP A 192 -0.61 22.87 -22.92
CA ASP A 192 -0.97 24.20 -22.40
C ASP A 192 -2.16 24.76 -23.19
N LEU A 193 -3.37 24.45 -22.73
CA LEU A 193 -4.62 24.88 -23.36
C LEU A 193 -4.80 26.40 -23.33
N GLU A 194 -4.22 27.11 -22.37
CA GLU A 194 -4.34 28.57 -22.27
C GLU A 194 -3.50 29.25 -23.35
N ARG A 195 -2.29 28.75 -23.58
CA ARG A 195 -1.45 29.25 -24.67
C ARG A 195 -2.01 28.88 -26.04
N LEU A 196 -2.55 27.66 -26.19
CA LEU A 196 -3.23 27.25 -27.41
C LEU A 196 -4.49 28.09 -27.69
N ARG A 197 -5.22 28.55 -26.66
CA ARG A 197 -6.40 29.43 -26.84
C ARG A 197 -6.03 30.84 -27.28
N LYS A 198 -4.94 31.39 -26.75
CA LYS A 198 -4.54 32.78 -26.97
C LYS A 198 -3.84 32.99 -28.31
N ASP A 199 -3.04 32.02 -28.74
CA ASP A 199 -2.23 32.12 -29.94
C ASP A 199 -2.98 31.64 -31.18
N LYS A 200 -3.18 32.52 -32.17
CA LYS A 200 -3.88 32.18 -33.42
C LYS A 200 -3.06 31.22 -34.28
N HIS A 201 -1.74 31.41 -34.38
CA HIS A 201 -0.87 30.59 -35.22
C HIS A 201 -0.80 29.14 -34.74
N LEU A 202 -0.79 28.92 -33.43
CA LEU A 202 -0.81 27.56 -32.86
C LEU A 202 -2.14 26.83 -33.10
N ARG A 203 -3.26 27.56 -33.12
CA ARG A 203 -4.57 26.97 -33.45
C ARG A 203 -4.62 26.57 -34.91
N ASP A 204 -4.19 27.43 -35.81
CA ASP A 204 -4.20 27.17 -37.24
C ASP A 204 -3.25 26.00 -37.58
N ALA A 205 -2.06 25.96 -36.98
CA ALA A 205 -1.14 24.83 -37.11
C ALA A 205 -1.73 23.51 -36.61
N PHE A 206 -2.41 23.52 -35.45
CA PHE A 206 -3.09 22.33 -34.92
C PHE A 206 -4.26 21.88 -35.81
N GLN A 207 -5.09 22.81 -36.27
CA GLN A 207 -6.22 22.55 -37.16
C GLN A 207 -5.73 21.90 -38.46
N ASN A 208 -4.74 22.50 -39.12
CA ASN A 208 -4.17 21.97 -40.35
C ASN A 208 -3.57 20.58 -40.15
N ARG A 209 -2.88 20.36 -39.03
CA ARG A 209 -2.27 19.07 -38.74
C ARG A 209 -3.30 17.99 -38.42
N ALA A 210 -4.36 18.32 -37.70
CA ALA A 210 -5.47 17.41 -37.43
C ALA A 210 -6.22 17.03 -38.71
N SER A 211 -6.50 18.00 -39.59
CA SER A 211 -7.19 17.80 -40.86
C SER A 211 -6.35 17.06 -41.91
N SER A 212 -5.02 17.17 -41.86
CA SER A 212 -4.11 16.46 -42.79
C SER A 212 -4.00 14.95 -42.56
N ARG A 213 -4.60 14.43 -41.48
CA ARG A 213 -4.49 13.02 -41.12
C ARG A 213 -5.67 12.23 -41.67
N PRO A 214 -5.43 11.00 -42.16
CA PRO A 214 -6.50 10.20 -42.74
C PRO A 214 -7.61 9.98 -41.70
N PRO A 215 -8.89 10.07 -42.11
CA PRO A 215 -9.99 9.73 -41.22
C PRO A 215 -9.89 8.26 -40.80
N PRO A 216 -10.39 7.91 -39.60
CA PRO A 216 -10.41 6.52 -39.14
C PRO A 216 -11.06 5.60 -40.17
N THR A 217 -10.43 4.46 -40.47
CA THR A 217 -10.77 3.56 -41.59
C THR A 217 -12.19 3.00 -41.53
N ALA A 218 -12.87 3.11 -40.39
CA ALA A 218 -14.23 2.60 -40.17
C ALA A 218 -15.27 3.72 -40.04
N LEU A 219 -15.57 4.43 -41.14
CA LEU A 219 -16.70 5.37 -41.21
C LEU A 219 -18.08 4.69 -41.27
N ARG A 220 -18.19 3.37 -41.09
CA ARG A 220 -19.48 2.67 -41.20
C ARG A 220 -20.28 2.54 -39.90
N ARG A 221 -19.65 2.54 -38.71
CA ARG A 221 -20.37 2.52 -37.40
C ARG A 221 -19.54 3.15 -36.26
N PRO A 222 -20.16 3.94 -35.36
CA PRO A 222 -19.49 4.45 -34.16
C PRO A 222 -19.35 3.32 -33.13
N THR A 223 -18.23 2.61 -33.13
CA THR A 223 -17.83 1.69 -32.05
C THR A 223 -16.87 2.38 -31.09
N GLY A 224 -16.63 1.79 -29.91
CA GLY A 224 -15.63 2.30 -28.97
C GLY A 224 -14.20 2.37 -29.55
N GLU A 225 -13.94 1.59 -30.59
CA GLU A 225 -12.66 1.54 -31.31
C GLU A 225 -12.46 2.77 -32.20
N THR A 226 -13.49 3.23 -32.92
CA THR A 226 -13.39 4.44 -33.76
C THR A 226 -13.17 5.70 -32.92
N ALA A 227 -13.74 5.78 -31.72
CA ALA A 227 -13.48 6.86 -30.77
C ALA A 227 -12.04 6.86 -30.25
N ALA A 228 -11.43 5.68 -30.07
CA ALA A 228 -10.04 5.56 -29.66
C ALA A 228 -9.08 6.01 -30.77
N GLU A 229 -9.35 5.63 -32.01
CA GLU A 229 -8.58 6.04 -33.19
C GLU A 229 -8.65 7.55 -33.43
N LEU A 230 -9.84 8.15 -33.32
CA LEU A 230 -10.01 9.59 -33.39
C LEU A 230 -9.23 10.30 -32.27
N THR A 231 -9.36 9.79 -31.03
CA THR A 231 -8.64 10.34 -29.89
C THR A 231 -7.12 10.27 -30.09
N ALA A 232 -6.60 9.15 -30.62
CA ALA A 232 -5.19 8.98 -30.90
C ALA A 232 -4.71 9.97 -31.98
N THR A 233 -5.50 10.15 -33.04
CA THR A 233 -5.22 11.09 -34.13
C THR A 233 -5.13 12.52 -33.62
N VAL A 234 -6.13 12.95 -32.84
CA VAL A 234 -6.20 14.29 -32.23
C VAL A 234 -5.05 14.50 -31.24
N MET A 235 -4.78 13.52 -30.37
CA MET A 235 -3.72 13.65 -29.35
C MET A 235 -2.32 13.66 -29.97
N SER A 236 -2.10 12.94 -31.07
CA SER A 236 -0.81 12.97 -31.76
C SER A 236 -0.63 14.25 -32.59
N ALA A 237 -1.68 14.81 -33.19
CA ALA A 237 -1.61 16.15 -33.78
C ALA A 237 -1.30 17.21 -32.70
N ALA A 238 -1.94 17.11 -31.53
CA ALA A 238 -1.68 18.01 -30.42
C ALA A 238 -0.27 17.84 -29.82
N ALA A 239 0.28 16.62 -29.83
CA ALA A 239 1.66 16.38 -29.37
C ALA A 239 2.71 17.08 -30.26
N GLU A 240 2.43 17.24 -31.55
CA GLU A 240 3.35 17.84 -32.52
C GLU A 240 3.25 19.37 -32.55
N THR A 241 2.05 19.93 -32.40
CA THR A 241 1.83 21.37 -32.60
C THR A 241 1.59 22.14 -31.30
N ALA A 242 1.10 21.49 -30.25
CA ALA A 242 0.68 22.20 -29.06
C ALA A 242 1.84 22.37 -28.06
N PRO A 243 1.96 23.55 -27.44
CA PRO A 243 3.01 23.80 -26.46
C PRO A 243 2.83 22.87 -25.26
N LEU A 244 3.90 22.16 -24.91
CA LEU A 244 3.95 21.34 -23.71
C LEU A 244 3.89 22.24 -22.48
N ALA A 245 2.91 22.01 -21.61
CA ALA A 245 2.87 22.62 -20.30
C ALA A 245 4.10 22.15 -19.52
N ARG A 246 4.98 23.09 -19.16
CA ARG A 246 6.06 22.81 -18.21
C ARG A 246 5.41 22.38 -16.89
N CYS A 247 5.54 21.10 -16.55
CA CYS A 247 5.29 20.63 -15.19
C CYS A 247 6.37 21.26 -14.30
N ALA A 248 6.09 22.42 -13.73
CA ALA A 248 6.87 22.95 -12.62
C ALA A 248 6.89 21.84 -11.54
N ARG A 249 8.07 21.24 -11.32
CA ARG A 249 8.27 20.22 -10.28
C ARG A 249 7.73 20.83 -8.99
N GLY A 250 6.75 20.16 -8.38
CA GLY A 250 5.90 20.65 -7.28
C GLY A 250 6.56 21.64 -6.33
N GLN A 251 6.63 22.90 -6.74
CA GLN A 251 7.03 23.98 -5.87
C GLN A 251 5.83 24.25 -4.98
N ARG A 252 6.07 24.15 -3.67
CA ARG A 252 5.08 24.49 -2.65
C ARG A 252 4.70 25.95 -2.88
N GLY A 253 3.41 26.26 -2.96
CA GLY A 253 2.96 27.60 -3.37
C GLY A 253 3.50 28.72 -2.48
N TRP A 254 3.82 28.40 -1.22
CA TRP A 254 4.40 29.31 -0.22
C TRP A 254 5.93 29.44 -0.29
N TYR A 255 6.63 28.58 -1.05
CA TYR A 255 8.10 28.53 -1.08
C TYR A 255 8.68 29.44 -2.19
N THR A 256 8.38 30.73 -2.07
CA THR A 256 8.85 31.80 -2.96
C THR A 256 10.37 31.97 -2.91
N SER A 257 10.96 32.74 -3.84
CA SER A 257 12.40 33.04 -3.83
C SER A 257 12.83 33.76 -2.54
N GLU A 258 11.99 34.64 -2.01
CA GLU A 258 12.16 35.31 -0.72
C GLU A 258 12.20 34.30 0.44
N ALA A 259 11.21 33.40 0.51
CA ALA A 259 11.16 32.36 1.54
C ALA A 259 12.32 31.36 1.42
N GLN A 260 12.78 31.08 0.20
CA GLN A 260 13.96 30.24 -0.06
C GLN A 260 15.22 30.87 0.52
N HIS A 261 15.40 32.18 0.32
CA HIS A 261 16.54 32.93 0.83
C HIS A 261 16.56 32.90 2.37
N GLU A 262 15.47 33.29 3.03
CA GLU A 262 15.39 33.31 4.50
C GLU A 262 15.58 31.92 5.13
N ILE A 263 14.97 30.88 4.55
CA ILE A 263 15.11 29.50 5.03
C ILE A 263 16.53 29.00 4.80
N SER A 264 17.17 29.40 3.69
CA SER A 264 18.57 29.06 3.39
C SER A 264 19.51 29.69 4.41
N ASP A 265 19.35 30.98 4.72
CA ASP A 265 20.18 31.69 5.69
C ASP A 265 20.06 31.11 7.10
N ALA A 266 18.82 30.89 7.57
CA ALA A 266 18.59 30.21 8.85
C ALA A 266 19.14 28.77 8.85
N SER A 267 19.18 28.09 7.70
CA SER A 267 19.80 26.76 7.58
C SER A 267 21.33 26.79 7.61
N LYS A 268 21.95 27.85 7.09
CA LYS A 268 23.41 28.08 7.23
C LYS A 268 23.78 28.28 8.69
N GLU A 269 23.01 29.09 9.43
CA GLU A 269 23.20 29.30 10.87
C GLU A 269 23.09 28.00 11.68
N ILE A 270 22.11 27.15 11.36
CA ILE A 270 21.98 25.82 11.99
C ILE A 270 23.22 24.96 11.73
N LYS A 271 23.72 24.94 10.49
CA LYS A 271 24.91 24.15 10.13
C LYS A 271 26.15 24.67 10.88
N ALA A 272 26.34 25.98 10.96
CA ALA A 272 27.45 26.59 11.69
C ALA A 272 27.41 26.23 13.18
N ALA A 273 26.25 26.38 13.83
CA ALA A 273 26.07 26.01 15.24
C ALA A 273 26.29 24.50 15.49
N GLN A 274 25.88 23.63 14.55
CA GLN A 274 26.14 22.19 14.65
C GLN A 274 27.62 21.85 14.50
N GLN A 275 28.35 22.56 13.64
CA GLN A 275 29.78 22.35 13.46
C GLN A 275 30.56 22.77 14.72
N GLN A 276 30.22 23.91 15.31
CA GLN A 276 30.80 24.36 16.58
C GLN A 276 30.52 23.38 17.71
N LEU A 277 29.30 22.84 17.81
CA LEU A 277 28.94 21.85 18.83
C LEU A 277 29.69 20.52 18.67
N ARG A 278 30.05 20.13 17.44
CA ARG A 278 30.85 18.91 17.20
C ARG A 278 32.30 19.04 17.66
N GLY A 279 32.86 20.26 17.66
CA GLY A 279 34.22 20.55 18.12
C GLY A 279 34.32 20.90 19.61
N ALA A 280 33.20 21.07 20.31
CA ALA A 280 33.18 21.47 21.72
C ALA A 280 33.41 20.28 22.67
N SER A 281 34.15 20.53 23.76
CA SER A 281 34.31 19.56 24.85
C SER A 281 32.99 19.37 25.62
N LYS A 282 32.67 18.10 25.93
CA LYS A 282 31.45 17.70 26.64
C LYS A 282 31.49 18.22 28.08
N ASN A 283 30.35 18.70 28.60
CA ASN A 283 30.16 19.24 29.95
C ASN A 283 30.78 20.62 30.22
N SER A 284 31.04 21.42 29.17
CA SER A 284 31.50 22.81 29.32
C SER A 284 30.32 23.79 29.32
N ALA A 285 30.47 24.95 29.98
CA ALA A 285 29.52 26.07 29.87
C ALA A 285 29.33 26.53 28.41
N CYS A 286 30.36 26.33 27.57
CA CYS A 286 30.33 26.55 26.12
C CYS A 286 29.37 25.61 25.38
N GLU A 287 29.19 24.36 25.84
CA GLU A 287 28.23 23.43 25.24
C GLU A 287 26.77 23.90 25.45
N ALA A 288 26.47 24.42 26.64
CA ALA A 288 25.14 24.93 26.97
C ALA A 288 24.77 26.16 26.12
N THR A 289 25.70 27.09 25.95
CA THR A 289 25.50 28.28 25.09
C THR A 289 25.35 27.89 23.61
N LEU A 290 26.16 26.95 23.10
CA LEU A 290 26.04 26.45 21.73
C LEU A 290 24.71 25.72 21.47
N LYS A 291 24.22 24.93 22.44
CA LYS A 291 22.88 24.30 22.36
C LYS A 291 21.76 25.36 22.33
N ALA A 292 21.89 26.43 23.10
CA ALA A 292 20.94 27.54 23.09
C ALA A 292 20.94 28.27 21.73
N MET A 293 22.12 28.53 21.16
CA MET A 293 22.26 29.11 19.82
C MET A 293 21.63 28.23 18.73
N LEU A 294 21.86 26.91 18.78
CA LEU A 294 21.23 25.95 17.86
C LEU A 294 19.70 25.96 17.98
N LYS A 295 19.16 26.06 19.22
CA LYS A 295 17.72 26.18 19.48
C LYS A 295 17.16 27.49 18.89
N ALA A 296 17.88 28.60 19.05
CA ALA A 296 17.51 29.89 18.48
C ALA A 296 17.51 29.87 16.94
N ALA A 297 18.54 29.31 16.30
CA ALA A 297 18.63 29.19 14.85
C ALA A 297 17.49 28.30 14.27
N ARG A 298 17.16 27.20 14.96
CA ARG A 298 15.98 26.37 14.62
C ARG A 298 14.66 27.15 14.74
N LYS A 299 14.51 27.97 15.79
CA LYS A 299 13.34 28.84 15.98
C LYS A 299 13.24 29.86 14.84
N LYS A 300 14.34 30.51 14.47
CA LYS A 300 14.41 31.46 13.34
C LYS A 300 13.96 30.83 12.03
N ARG A 301 14.46 29.64 11.69
CA ARG A 301 14.03 28.87 10.51
C ARG A 301 12.54 28.53 10.55
N SER A 302 12.01 28.17 11.72
CA SER A 302 10.59 27.88 11.89
C SER A 302 9.73 29.13 11.66
N ILE A 303 10.15 30.29 12.18
CA ILE A 303 9.43 31.56 12.01
C ILE A 303 9.43 31.99 10.54
N ALA A 304 10.57 31.94 9.85
CA ALA A 304 10.65 32.26 8.42
C ALA A 304 9.68 31.39 7.58
N ARG A 305 9.63 30.09 7.91
CA ARG A 305 8.66 29.17 7.29
C ARG A 305 7.20 29.57 7.58
N TRP A 306 6.88 29.92 8.83
CA TRP A 306 5.54 30.32 9.21
C TRP A 306 5.08 31.61 8.52
N ARG A 307 5.93 32.64 8.48
CA ARG A 307 5.63 33.91 7.78
C ARG A 307 5.36 33.71 6.30
N ALA A 308 6.16 32.87 5.64
CA ALA A 308 5.96 32.54 4.22
C ALA A 308 4.62 31.81 3.97
N LEU A 309 4.23 30.92 4.89
CA LEU A 309 2.95 30.22 4.84
C LEU A 309 1.77 31.18 5.05
N GLU A 310 1.86 32.07 6.03
CA GLU A 310 0.83 33.06 6.36
C GLU A 310 0.56 33.98 5.17
N LYS A 311 1.60 34.63 4.63
CA LYS A 311 1.52 35.48 3.43
C LYS A 311 0.88 34.77 2.24
N PHE A 312 1.18 33.47 2.08
CA PHE A 312 0.60 32.65 1.04
C PHE A 312 -0.90 32.39 1.26
N PHE A 313 -1.30 32.01 2.47
CA PHE A 313 -2.70 31.74 2.79
C PHE A 313 -3.55 33.01 2.74
N GLU A 314 -3.03 34.16 3.17
CA GLU A 314 -3.71 35.44 3.01
C GLU A 314 -4.02 35.75 1.53
N GLY A 315 -3.01 35.62 0.66
CA GLY A 315 -3.20 35.83 -0.78
C GLY A 315 -4.16 34.83 -1.42
N TYR A 316 -4.17 33.59 -0.91
CA TYR A 316 -5.09 32.55 -1.35
C TYR A 316 -6.54 32.82 -0.93
N VAL A 317 -6.77 33.21 0.31
CA VAL A 317 -8.09 33.59 0.82
C VAL A 317 -8.64 34.78 0.04
N ARG A 318 -7.82 35.81 -0.22
CA ARG A 318 -8.22 36.96 -1.06
C ARG A 318 -8.69 36.53 -2.46
N GLN A 319 -8.02 35.53 -3.07
CA GLN A 319 -8.45 35.00 -4.38
C GLN A 319 -9.75 34.20 -4.30
N LEU A 320 -9.97 33.44 -3.23
CA LEU A 320 -11.24 32.75 -2.99
C LEU A 320 -12.39 33.75 -2.80
N GLU A 321 -12.18 34.78 -1.99
CA GLU A 321 -13.16 35.85 -1.75
C GLU A 321 -13.51 36.59 -3.05
N LYS A 322 -12.50 36.93 -3.86
CA LYS A 322 -12.71 37.56 -5.17
C LYS A 322 -13.60 36.69 -6.07
N LYS A 323 -13.30 35.40 -6.19
CA LYS A 323 -14.09 34.47 -7.02
C LYS A 323 -15.51 34.25 -6.49
N SER A 324 -15.67 34.30 -5.17
CA SER A 324 -16.99 34.26 -4.53
C SER A 324 -17.81 35.51 -4.88
N ARG A 325 -17.20 36.70 -4.79
CA ARG A 325 -17.83 37.99 -5.16
C ARG A 325 -18.19 38.07 -6.64
N GLU A 326 -17.36 37.51 -7.52
CA GLU A 326 -17.60 37.46 -8.98
C GLU A 326 -18.65 36.41 -9.39
N GLY A 327 -19.16 35.60 -8.46
CA GLY A 327 -20.13 34.54 -8.76
C GLY A 327 -19.55 33.34 -9.53
N ASP A 328 -18.24 33.25 -9.73
CA ASP A 328 -17.57 32.13 -10.40
C ASP A 328 -17.44 30.92 -9.47
N GLN A 329 -18.56 30.25 -9.23
CA GLN A 329 -18.62 29.03 -8.41
C GLN A 329 -17.67 27.95 -8.92
N ALA A 330 -17.55 27.79 -10.24
CA ALA A 330 -16.68 26.78 -10.84
C ALA A 330 -15.20 27.09 -10.58
N GLY A 331 -14.79 28.36 -10.67
CA GLY A 331 -13.45 28.83 -10.34
C GLY A 331 -13.15 28.79 -8.85
N PHE A 332 -14.14 29.08 -8.00
CA PHE A 332 -14.03 28.97 -6.54
C PHE A 332 -13.69 27.54 -6.12
N TYR A 333 -14.50 26.56 -6.51
CA TYR A 333 -14.26 25.15 -6.16
C TYR A 333 -13.00 24.58 -6.80
N ARG A 334 -12.64 25.03 -8.01
CA ARG A 334 -11.36 24.69 -8.62
C ARG A 334 -10.20 25.19 -7.79
N HIS A 335 -10.24 26.46 -7.35
CA HIS A 335 -9.18 27.05 -6.54
C HIS A 335 -9.07 26.38 -5.18
N LEU A 336 -10.21 26.11 -4.52
CA LEU A 336 -10.31 25.40 -3.25
C LEU A 336 -9.60 24.03 -3.29
N LYS A 337 -9.77 23.30 -4.40
CA LYS A 337 -9.19 21.96 -4.60
C LYS A 337 -7.72 21.97 -5.03
N MET A 338 -7.14 23.12 -5.36
CA MET A 338 -5.75 23.18 -5.82
C MET A 338 -4.73 23.08 -4.67
N ILE A 339 -5.16 23.20 -3.42
CA ILE A 339 -4.27 23.25 -2.25
C ILE A 339 -4.72 22.18 -1.23
N ASP A 340 -3.78 21.35 -0.80
CA ASP A 340 -3.93 20.50 0.38
C ASP A 340 -3.60 21.29 1.67
N VAL A 341 -4.02 20.81 2.84
CA VAL A 341 -3.82 21.44 4.16
C VAL A 341 -2.35 21.80 4.42
N GLU A 342 -1.41 21.08 3.81
CA GLU A 342 0.04 21.34 3.90
C GLU A 342 0.58 22.39 2.89
N GLY A 343 -0.28 23.04 2.09
CA GLY A 343 0.12 24.00 1.06
C GLY A 343 0.67 23.35 -0.22
N ASN A 344 0.49 22.03 -0.38
CA ASN A 344 0.91 21.29 -1.57
C ASN A 344 -0.13 21.45 -2.68
N ARG A 345 0.34 21.64 -3.94
CA ARG A 345 -0.55 21.63 -5.10
C ARG A 345 -1.09 20.22 -5.34
N SER A 346 -2.28 19.90 -4.83
CA SER A 346 -2.91 18.59 -5.05
C SER A 346 -3.74 18.64 -6.35
N PHE A 347 -3.18 18.09 -7.43
CA PHE A 347 -3.92 17.87 -8.67
C PHE A 347 -4.61 16.50 -8.67
N THR A 348 -5.30 16.16 -7.59
CA THR A 348 -6.24 15.04 -7.62
C THR A 348 -7.61 15.59 -7.99
N SER A 349 -7.85 15.70 -9.29
CA SER A 349 -9.22 15.75 -9.81
C SER A 349 -9.91 14.45 -9.35
N GLN A 350 -10.62 14.51 -8.23
CA GLN A 350 -11.55 13.45 -7.85
C GLN A 350 -12.69 13.47 -8.88
N ASN A 351 -12.51 12.70 -9.95
CA ASN A 351 -13.58 12.42 -10.90
C ASN A 351 -14.64 11.60 -10.17
N ILE A 352 -15.88 12.06 -10.21
CA ILE A 352 -17.00 11.33 -9.59
C ILE A 352 -17.24 10.09 -10.43
N LYS A 353 -17.10 8.92 -9.82
CA LYS A 353 -17.30 7.62 -10.46
C LYS A 353 -18.67 7.04 -10.11
N GLY A 354 -19.30 6.40 -11.08
CA GLY A 354 -20.50 5.58 -10.90
C GLY A 354 -20.20 4.32 -10.09
N LYS A 355 -21.25 3.54 -9.79
CA LYS A 355 -21.11 2.24 -9.10
C LYS A 355 -20.27 1.23 -9.89
N ASP A 356 -20.20 1.41 -11.20
CA ASP A 356 -19.41 0.65 -12.17
C ASP A 356 -17.94 1.12 -12.27
N GLY A 357 -17.54 2.12 -11.48
CA GLY A 357 -16.18 2.66 -11.50
C GLY A 357 -15.87 3.56 -12.71
N LYS A 358 -16.83 3.79 -13.61
CA LYS A 358 -16.69 4.71 -14.75
C LYS A 358 -16.90 6.15 -14.30
N VAL A 359 -16.19 7.10 -14.92
CA VAL A 359 -16.32 8.53 -14.61
C VAL A 359 -17.66 9.03 -15.13
N LEU A 360 -18.50 9.55 -14.23
CA LEU A 360 -19.75 10.20 -14.59
C LEU A 360 -19.43 11.53 -15.27
N ARG A 361 -19.93 11.71 -16.49
CA ARG A 361 -19.76 12.96 -17.28
C ARG A 361 -21.06 13.76 -17.38
N ASP A 362 -22.19 13.09 -17.17
CA ASP A 362 -23.52 13.67 -17.28
C ASP A 362 -23.92 14.37 -15.95
N PRO A 363 -24.34 15.64 -16.00
CA PRO A 363 -24.72 16.44 -14.83
C PRO A 363 -25.82 15.82 -13.96
N THR A 364 -26.77 15.09 -14.56
CA THR A 364 -27.92 14.50 -13.85
C THR A 364 -27.47 13.36 -12.93
N PHE A 365 -26.67 12.43 -13.46
CA PHE A 365 -26.12 11.31 -12.71
C PHE A 365 -25.12 11.76 -11.63
N ILE A 366 -24.37 12.83 -11.88
CA ILE A 366 -23.48 13.44 -10.87
C ILE A 366 -24.30 13.98 -9.68
N ARG A 367 -25.44 14.62 -9.93
CA ARG A 367 -26.33 15.16 -8.90
C ARG A 367 -27.00 14.05 -8.08
N GLN A 368 -27.53 13.00 -8.73
CA GLN A 368 -28.13 11.85 -8.03
C GLN A 368 -27.15 11.11 -7.11
N ARG A 369 -25.87 11.03 -7.49
CA ARG A 369 -24.81 10.42 -6.65
C ARG A 369 -24.49 11.25 -5.39
N ARG A 370 -24.71 12.56 -5.43
CA ARG A 370 -24.50 13.48 -4.29
C ARG A 370 -25.70 13.56 -3.34
N ALA A 371 -26.90 13.21 -3.82
CA ALA A 371 -28.13 13.23 -3.05
C ALA A 371 -28.38 11.94 -2.23
N ARG A 372 -27.44 10.99 -2.27
CA ARG A 372 -27.34 9.82 -1.38
C ARG A 372 -26.08 9.96 -0.56
#